data_AF-A0A1Z5SU71-F1
#
_entry.id   AF-A0A1Z5SU71-F1
#
_cell.length_a   1.000
_cell.length_b   1.000
_cell.length_c   1.000
_cell.angle_alpha   90.00
_cell.angle_beta   90.00
_cell.angle_gamma   90.00
#
_symmetry.space_group_name_H-M   'P 1'
#
loop_
_entity.id
_entity.type
_entity.pdbx_description
1 polymer ?
#
loop_
_entity_poly.entity_id
_entity_poly.type
_entity_poly.pdbx_seq_one_letter_code
_entity_poly.pdbx_strand_id
1 'polypeptide(L)'
;MPDTEKIRIVCISDTHNKAPGEGYTLPPTGDILIHAGDLTNQGSLPEIQKAVTWLSRQTSFSTKIVIAGNHDLSLDRQYNPFKHASGWKVQPSPGEALECRRLLTENDSFTYLQHTTQTIQVPEKEISLKVFGSPFSPDGGRQNWAFQYDVEREAARLWSEIPDDADIVVSHTPAKGVCDATKLHSKRNLYT
;
A
#
# COMPACT_ATOMS: atom_id res chain seq x y z
N MET A 1 31.38 8.80 -21.10
CA MET A 1 30.17 9.02 -20.28
C MET A 1 30.52 8.50 -18.90
N PRO A 2 30.37 9.25 -17.80
CA PRO A 2 30.45 8.61 -16.48
C PRO A 2 29.36 7.52 -16.44
N ASP A 3 29.70 6.34 -15.94
CA ASP A 3 28.71 5.27 -15.74
C ASP A 3 27.63 5.79 -14.81
N THR A 4 26.43 6.01 -15.34
CA THR A 4 25.29 6.39 -14.51
C THR A 4 24.88 5.16 -13.71
N GLU A 5 25.12 5.20 -12.41
CA GLU A 5 24.63 4.18 -11.50
C GLU A 5 23.09 4.22 -11.46
N LYS A 6 22.45 3.08 -11.69
CA LYS A 6 20.99 2.94 -11.79
C LYS A 6 20.44 2.25 -10.54
N ILE A 7 19.27 2.69 -10.10
CA ILE A 7 18.48 2.02 -9.06
C ILE A 7 17.44 1.11 -9.71
N ARG A 8 17.35 -0.13 -9.24
CA ARG A 8 16.28 -1.08 -9.57
C ARG A 8 15.24 -1.10 -8.47
N ILE A 9 14.07 -0.56 -8.78
CA ILE A 9 12.87 -0.63 -7.94
C ILE A 9 12.00 -1.79 -8.44
N VAL A 10 11.60 -2.66 -7.52
CA VAL A 10 10.69 -3.77 -7.77
C VAL A 10 9.37 -3.45 -7.11
N CYS A 11 8.32 -3.27 -7.92
CA CYS A 11 6.99 -2.93 -7.45
C CYS A 11 6.07 -4.14 -7.53
N ILE A 12 5.39 -4.44 -6.43
CA ILE A 12 4.30 -5.42 -6.34
C ILE A 12 3.12 -4.78 -5.60
N SER A 13 1.94 -5.37 -5.73
CA SER A 13 0.70 -4.96 -5.05
C SER A 13 -0.25 -6.16 -5.07
N ASP A 14 -1.36 -6.07 -4.33
CA ASP A 14 -2.49 -6.99 -4.48
C ASP A 14 -2.06 -8.46 -4.33
N THR A 15 -1.22 -8.72 -3.33
CA THR A 15 -0.76 -10.08 -3.09
C THR A 15 -1.86 -10.93 -2.44
N HIS A 16 -2.82 -10.31 -1.74
CA HIS A 16 -4.04 -10.97 -1.24
C HIS A 16 -3.71 -12.30 -0.51
N ASN A 17 -2.90 -12.19 0.56
CA ASN A 17 -2.33 -13.29 1.36
C ASN A 17 -1.24 -14.13 0.69
N LYS A 18 -0.84 -13.85 -0.55
CA LYS A 18 0.18 -14.64 -1.24
C LYS A 18 1.59 -14.16 -0.90
N ALA A 19 2.44 -15.09 -0.49
CA ALA A 19 3.88 -14.85 -0.39
C ALA A 19 4.58 -15.16 -1.74
N PRO A 20 5.81 -14.65 -1.98
CA PRO A 20 6.61 -15.11 -3.11
C PRO A 20 6.74 -16.65 -3.11
N GLY A 21 6.50 -17.26 -4.27
CA GLY A 21 6.36 -18.71 -4.43
C GLY A 21 4.89 -19.18 -4.51
N GLU A 22 3.93 -18.36 -4.10
CA GLU A 22 2.49 -18.68 -4.13
C GLU A 22 1.80 -18.04 -5.35
N GLY A 23 2.36 -18.27 -6.54
CA GLY A 23 1.80 -17.77 -7.82
C GLY A 23 2.46 -16.50 -8.37
N TYR A 24 3.46 -15.97 -7.69
CA TYR A 24 4.40 -15.00 -8.23
C TYR A 24 5.79 -15.21 -7.63
N THR A 25 6.81 -14.66 -8.25
CA THR A 25 8.20 -14.69 -7.76
C THR A 25 8.74 -13.28 -7.71
N LEU A 26 9.63 -13.02 -6.76
CA LEU A 26 10.45 -11.81 -6.76
C LEU A 26 11.74 -12.07 -7.54
N PRO A 27 12.30 -11.05 -8.22
CA PRO A 27 13.62 -11.18 -8.81
C PRO A 27 14.67 -11.44 -7.71
N PRO A 28 15.79 -12.09 -8.05
CA PRO A 28 16.81 -12.46 -7.06
C PRO A 28 17.60 -11.26 -6.53
N THR A 29 17.55 -10.10 -7.21
CA THR A 29 18.21 -8.87 -6.79
C THR A 29 17.38 -7.64 -7.17
N GLY A 30 17.41 -6.64 -6.27
CA GLY A 30 16.97 -5.28 -6.52
C GLY A 30 17.38 -4.38 -5.35
N ASP A 31 17.36 -3.08 -5.57
CA ASP A 31 17.77 -2.13 -4.53
C ASP A 31 16.61 -1.80 -3.60
N ILE A 32 15.41 -1.61 -4.18
CA ILE A 32 14.19 -1.26 -3.43
C ILE A 32 13.05 -2.22 -3.78
N LEU A 33 12.37 -2.76 -2.78
CA LEU A 33 11.08 -3.43 -2.94
C LEU A 33 9.95 -2.51 -2.45
N ILE A 34 8.93 -2.31 -3.27
CA ILE A 34 7.71 -1.57 -2.91
C ILE A 34 6.51 -2.53 -2.97
N HIS A 35 5.73 -2.58 -1.89
CA HIS A 35 4.41 -3.23 -1.87
C HIS A 35 3.31 -2.16 -1.76
N ALA A 36 2.53 -1.98 -2.83
CA ALA A 36 1.55 -0.91 -2.99
C ALA A 36 0.14 -1.25 -2.44
N GLY A 37 0.08 -1.94 -1.30
CA GLY A 37 -1.19 -2.27 -0.63
C GLY A 37 -1.82 -3.60 -1.04
N ASP A 38 -2.92 -3.92 -0.38
CA ASP A 38 -3.63 -5.20 -0.45
C ASP A 38 -2.71 -6.39 -0.15
N LEU A 39 -2.06 -6.30 1.02
CA LEU A 39 -1.24 -7.37 1.60
C LEU A 39 -2.10 -8.60 1.88
N THR A 40 -3.35 -8.36 2.28
CA THR A 40 -4.27 -9.36 2.80
C THR A 40 -5.59 -9.38 2.03
N ASN A 41 -6.41 -10.42 2.23
CA ASN A 41 -7.77 -10.41 1.69
C ASN A 41 -8.75 -9.61 2.58
N GLN A 42 -8.56 -9.61 3.91
CA GLN A 42 -9.51 -9.01 4.86
C GLN A 42 -8.84 -8.37 6.09
N GLY A 43 -7.52 -8.30 6.14
CA GLY A 43 -6.78 -7.64 7.22
C GLY A 43 -6.89 -8.34 8.57
N SER A 44 -7.16 -9.65 8.64
CA SER A 44 -7.13 -10.37 9.92
C SER A 44 -5.70 -10.48 10.46
N LEU A 45 -5.56 -10.67 11.79
CA LEU A 45 -4.25 -10.78 12.43
C LEU A 45 -3.37 -11.89 11.83
N PRO A 46 -3.86 -13.12 11.56
CA PRO A 46 -3.05 -14.16 10.91
C PRO A 46 -2.59 -13.78 9.51
N GLU A 47 -3.43 -13.07 8.74
CA GLU A 47 -3.07 -12.60 7.40
C GLU A 47 -1.97 -11.54 7.44
N ILE A 48 -2.10 -10.56 8.34
CA ILE A 48 -1.09 -9.52 8.57
C ILE A 48 0.22 -10.14 9.06
N GLN A 49 0.18 -11.07 10.01
CA GLN A 49 1.35 -11.80 10.47
C GLN A 49 2.05 -12.56 9.35
N LYS A 50 1.29 -13.23 8.46
CA LYS A 50 1.84 -13.90 7.29
C LYS A 50 2.54 -12.90 6.37
N ALA A 51 1.91 -11.77 6.07
CA ALA A 51 2.46 -10.73 5.20
C ALA A 51 3.78 -10.16 5.75
N VAL A 52 3.75 -9.73 7.01
CA VAL A 52 4.92 -9.19 7.72
C VAL A 52 6.06 -10.21 7.78
N THR A 53 5.74 -11.47 8.04
CA THR A 53 6.75 -12.53 8.12
C THR A 53 7.55 -12.67 6.81
N TRP A 54 6.87 -12.73 5.66
CA TRP A 54 7.60 -12.90 4.40
C TRP A 54 8.32 -11.62 3.96
N LEU A 55 7.73 -10.44 4.21
CA LEU A 55 8.36 -9.13 3.93
C LEU A 55 9.65 -8.94 4.76
N SER A 56 9.60 -9.26 6.05
CA SER A 56 10.77 -9.16 6.94
C SER A 56 11.86 -10.18 6.57
N ARG A 57 11.49 -11.37 6.09
CA ARG A 57 12.44 -12.40 5.65
C ARG A 57 13.11 -12.13 4.30
N GLN A 58 12.60 -11.18 3.52
CA GLN A 58 13.22 -10.86 2.24
C GLN A 58 14.52 -10.08 2.46
N THR A 59 15.65 -10.69 2.06
CA THR A 59 17.01 -10.14 2.19
C THR A 59 17.61 -9.67 0.86
N SER A 60 16.93 -9.92 -0.27
CA SER A 60 17.42 -9.56 -1.61
C SER A 60 17.28 -8.07 -1.95
N PHE A 61 16.71 -7.29 -1.03
CA PHE A 61 16.44 -5.86 -1.15
C PHE A 61 16.84 -5.20 0.17
N SER A 62 17.74 -4.23 0.10
CA SER A 62 18.22 -3.49 1.26
C SER A 62 17.19 -2.53 1.82
N THR A 63 16.34 -2.01 0.94
CA THR A 63 15.27 -1.08 1.32
C THR A 63 13.90 -1.62 0.88
N LYS A 64 12.94 -1.58 1.80
CA LYS A 64 11.58 -2.07 1.61
C LYS A 64 10.58 -1.01 2.03
N ILE A 65 9.61 -0.73 1.17
CA ILE A 65 8.52 0.23 1.43
C ILE A 65 7.21 -0.50 1.29
N VAL A 66 6.33 -0.32 2.26
CA VAL A 66 5.03 -0.96 2.31
C VAL A 66 3.97 0.10 2.58
N ILE A 67 2.89 0.07 1.81
CA ILE A 67 1.64 0.75 2.17
C ILE A 67 0.55 -0.30 2.33
N ALA A 68 -0.54 0.07 3.01
CA ALA A 68 -1.75 -0.74 3.06
C ALA A 68 -2.61 -0.50 1.82
N GLY A 69 -3.59 -1.37 1.60
CA GLY A 69 -4.67 -1.18 0.63
C GLY A 69 -6.05 -1.33 1.25
N ASN A 70 -7.08 -1.31 0.42
CA ASN A 70 -8.47 -1.29 0.87
C ASN A 70 -8.91 -2.62 1.52
N HIS A 71 -8.19 -3.72 1.28
CA HIS A 71 -8.43 -5.02 1.91
C HIS A 71 -7.74 -5.20 3.28
N ASP A 72 -6.83 -4.30 3.66
CA ASP A 72 -6.06 -4.41 4.91
C ASP A 72 -6.83 -3.80 6.10
N LEU A 73 -8.04 -4.32 6.35
CA LEU A 73 -9.07 -3.70 7.21
C LEU A 73 -8.60 -3.26 8.59
N SER A 74 -7.81 -4.09 9.28
CA SER A 74 -7.30 -3.81 10.63
C SER A 74 -6.33 -2.62 10.72
N LEU A 75 -5.74 -2.23 9.59
CA LEU A 75 -4.75 -1.16 9.54
C LEU A 75 -5.41 0.23 9.55
N ASP A 76 -6.66 0.33 9.10
CA ASP A 76 -7.42 1.58 9.11
C ASP A 76 -8.12 1.80 10.46
N ARG A 77 -7.71 2.87 11.16
CA ARG A 77 -8.28 3.26 12.46
C ARG A 77 -9.72 3.79 12.35
N GLN A 78 -10.11 4.24 11.17
CA GLN A 78 -11.43 4.81 10.88
C GLN A 78 -12.35 3.81 10.18
N TYR A 79 -11.89 2.58 9.97
CA TYR A 79 -12.67 1.56 9.28
C TYR A 79 -14.00 1.31 9.99
N ASN A 80 -15.08 1.43 9.22
CA ASN A 80 -16.44 1.22 9.68
C ASN A 80 -17.15 0.19 8.79
N PRO A 81 -17.35 -1.06 9.26
CA PRO A 81 -18.03 -2.11 8.49
C PRO A 81 -19.52 -1.83 8.23
N PHE A 82 -20.06 -0.75 8.81
CA PHE A 82 -21.45 -0.33 8.67
C PHE A 82 -21.61 1.02 7.96
N LYS A 83 -20.54 1.55 7.33
CA LYS A 83 -20.57 2.82 6.58
C LYS A 83 -21.70 2.84 5.54
N HIS A 84 -21.80 1.76 4.76
CA HIS A 84 -22.84 1.52 3.77
C HIS A 84 -23.72 0.32 4.17
N ALA A 85 -24.99 0.34 3.76
CA ALA A 85 -25.96 -0.73 4.08
C ALA A 85 -25.55 -2.11 3.53
N SER A 86 -24.90 -2.10 2.36
CA SER A 86 -24.29 -3.25 1.69
C SER A 86 -22.77 -3.11 1.66
N GLY A 87 -22.06 -4.24 1.62
CA GLY A 87 -20.61 -4.26 1.60
C GLY A 87 -20.06 -5.33 2.55
N TRP A 88 -18.74 -5.42 2.62
CA TRP A 88 -18.06 -6.29 3.58
C TRP A 88 -18.41 -5.86 5.01
N LYS A 89 -18.74 -6.80 5.90
CA LYS A 89 -19.13 -6.49 7.29
C LYS A 89 -18.19 -7.11 8.32
N VAL A 90 -16.96 -7.39 7.90
CA VAL A 90 -15.93 -7.94 8.80
C VAL A 90 -15.49 -6.83 9.73
N GLN A 91 -15.52 -7.10 11.04
CA GLN A 91 -15.05 -6.17 12.07
C GLN A 91 -13.92 -6.84 12.87
N PRO A 92 -12.67 -6.37 12.74
CA PRO A 92 -11.59 -6.84 13.60
C PRO A 92 -11.85 -6.46 15.05
N SER A 93 -11.44 -7.32 16.00
CA SER A 93 -11.48 -6.91 17.40
C SER A 93 -10.50 -5.75 17.64
N PRO A 94 -10.77 -4.82 18.58
CA PRO A 94 -9.86 -3.70 18.84
C PRO A 94 -8.43 -4.13 19.20
N GLY A 95 -8.29 -5.24 19.92
CA GLY A 95 -7.00 -5.81 20.30
C GLY A 95 -6.23 -6.36 19.09
N GLU A 96 -6.88 -7.14 18.23
CA GLU A 96 -6.25 -7.62 16.99
C GLU A 96 -5.89 -6.47 16.06
N ALA A 97 -6.78 -5.48 15.90
CA ALA A 97 -6.51 -4.32 15.05
C ALA A 97 -5.31 -3.51 15.55
N LEU A 98 -5.17 -3.37 16.87
CA LEU A 98 -4.00 -2.74 17.47
C LEU A 98 -2.72 -3.51 17.16
N GLU A 99 -2.74 -4.83 17.35
CA GLU A 99 -1.58 -5.67 17.08
C GLU A 99 -1.20 -5.67 15.59
N CYS A 100 -2.18 -5.73 14.68
CA CYS A 100 -1.94 -5.60 13.24
C CYS A 100 -1.18 -4.32 12.90
N ARG A 101 -1.63 -3.17 13.42
CA ARG A 101 -0.95 -1.89 13.18
C ARG A 101 0.46 -1.90 13.76
N ARG A 102 0.63 -2.44 14.97
CA ARG A 102 1.92 -2.54 15.64
C ARG A 102 2.94 -3.33 14.81
N LEU A 103 2.53 -4.47 14.24
CA LEU A 103 3.39 -5.31 13.39
C LEU A 103 3.93 -4.59 12.14
N LEU A 104 3.21 -3.59 11.63
CA LEU A 104 3.62 -2.78 10.48
C LEU A 104 4.45 -1.55 10.92
N THR A 105 4.02 -0.85 11.97
CA THR A 105 4.65 0.41 12.39
C THR A 105 5.90 0.23 13.23
N GLU A 106 6.02 -0.89 13.97
CA GLU A 106 7.16 -1.24 14.82
C GLU A 106 7.97 -2.37 14.16
N ASN A 107 8.42 -2.14 12.92
CA ASN A 107 9.18 -3.11 12.15
C ASN A 107 10.45 -2.48 11.56
N ASP A 108 11.61 -3.01 11.92
CA ASP A 108 12.89 -2.50 11.41
C ASP A 108 13.27 -3.10 10.06
N SER A 109 12.52 -4.09 9.56
CA SER A 109 12.82 -4.76 8.29
C SER A 109 12.23 -4.07 7.07
N PHE A 110 11.29 -3.14 7.23
CA PHE A 110 10.72 -2.34 6.15
C PHE A 110 10.13 -1.05 6.70
N THR A 111 9.97 -0.06 5.83
CA THR A 111 9.28 1.19 6.14
C THR A 111 7.81 1.09 5.75
N TYR A 112 6.91 1.23 6.72
CA TYR A 112 5.48 1.36 6.47
C TYR A 112 5.06 2.83 6.37
N LEU A 113 4.40 3.21 5.28
CA LEU A 113 3.88 4.56 5.04
C LEU A 113 2.36 4.55 5.02
N GLN A 114 1.73 5.50 5.71
CA GLN A 114 0.28 5.59 5.81
C GLN A 114 -0.18 7.04 5.66
N HIS A 115 -0.20 7.51 4.42
CA HIS A 115 -0.38 8.92 4.07
C HIS A 115 0.69 9.81 4.73
N THR A 116 1.94 9.37 4.58
CA THR A 116 3.12 10.00 5.19
C THR A 116 4.29 10.01 4.21
N THR A 117 5.25 10.89 4.47
CA THR A 117 6.51 10.97 3.73
C THR A 117 7.67 10.50 4.59
N GLN A 118 8.61 9.78 3.99
CA GLN A 118 9.89 9.48 4.62
C GLN A 118 11.02 9.51 3.59
N THR A 119 12.18 10.00 4.00
CA THR A 119 13.42 9.82 3.22
C THR A 119 13.99 8.45 3.52
N ILE A 120 14.06 7.60 2.51
CA ILE A 120 14.71 6.28 2.59
C ILE A 120 16.14 6.37 2.07
N GLN A 121 17.00 5.50 2.58
CA GLN A 121 18.37 5.34 2.10
C GLN A 121 18.45 4.12 1.20
N VAL A 122 19.32 4.16 0.20
CA VAL A 122 19.76 3.02 -0.60
C VAL A 122 21.26 2.85 -0.34
N PRO A 123 21.64 2.15 0.74
CA PRO A 123 23.01 2.20 1.26
C PRO A 123 24.07 1.75 0.26
N GLU A 124 23.76 0.74 -0.58
CA GLU A 124 24.70 0.21 -1.58
C GLU A 124 25.05 1.23 -2.67
N LYS A 125 24.26 2.30 -2.78
CA LYS A 125 24.34 3.31 -3.83
C LYS A 125 24.64 4.71 -3.30
N GLU A 126 24.69 4.87 -1.97
CA GLU A 126 24.82 6.18 -1.30
C GLU A 126 23.77 7.21 -1.78
N ILE A 127 22.57 6.73 -2.15
CA ILE A 127 21.46 7.57 -2.61
C ILE A 127 20.38 7.62 -1.53
N SER A 128 19.75 8.77 -1.38
CA SER A 128 18.54 8.96 -0.57
C SER A 128 17.38 9.40 -1.45
N LEU A 129 16.19 8.84 -1.22
CA LEU A 129 14.97 9.18 -1.96
C LEU A 129 13.88 9.58 -0.98
N LYS A 130 13.17 10.67 -1.27
CA LYS A 130 11.96 11.07 -0.54
C LYS A 130 10.75 10.34 -1.10
N VAL A 131 10.10 9.56 -0.26
CA VAL A 131 8.98 8.71 -0.68
C VAL A 131 7.72 9.09 0.10
N PHE A 132 6.68 9.44 -0.63
CA PHE A 132 5.32 9.59 -0.10
C PHE A 132 4.55 8.29 -0.32
N GLY A 133 3.87 7.77 0.71
CA GLY A 133 3.06 6.56 0.61
C GLY A 133 1.68 6.76 1.17
N SER A 134 0.63 6.35 0.45
CA SER A 134 -0.76 6.47 0.91
C SER A 134 -1.64 5.28 0.53
N PRO A 135 -2.40 4.71 1.49
CA PRO A 135 -3.30 3.59 1.25
C PRO A 135 -4.67 4.01 0.69
N PHE A 136 -4.93 5.31 0.58
CA PHE A 136 -6.25 5.84 0.31
C PHE A 136 -6.77 5.41 -1.07
N SER A 137 -8.04 5.00 -1.11
CA SER A 137 -8.77 4.58 -2.30
C SER A 137 -10.11 5.31 -2.41
N PRO A 138 -10.59 5.63 -3.62
CA PRO A 138 -11.86 6.33 -3.80
C PRO A 138 -13.03 5.45 -3.34
N ASP A 139 -13.96 6.02 -2.58
CA ASP A 139 -15.19 5.35 -2.19
C ASP A 139 -16.14 5.21 -3.37
N GLY A 140 -16.31 3.99 -3.88
CA GLY A 140 -17.31 3.67 -4.91
C GLY A 140 -18.75 3.55 -4.41
N GLY A 141 -19.02 3.86 -3.14
CA GLY A 141 -20.36 3.91 -2.53
C GLY A 141 -21.06 2.57 -2.36
N ARG A 142 -20.32 1.45 -2.46
CA ARG A 142 -20.91 0.09 -2.51
C ARG A 142 -20.23 -0.92 -1.60
N GLN A 143 -19.04 -0.60 -1.08
CA GLN A 143 -18.21 -1.50 -0.31
C GLN A 143 -17.75 -0.78 0.95
N ASN A 144 -17.76 -1.47 2.09
CA ASN A 144 -17.16 -1.00 3.33
C ASN A 144 -15.74 -1.56 3.37
N TRP A 145 -14.83 -0.88 2.68
CA TRP A 145 -13.42 -1.23 2.68
C TRP A 145 -12.64 -0.23 3.54
N ALA A 146 -11.39 -0.57 3.87
CA ALA A 146 -10.51 0.34 4.58
C ALA A 146 -10.01 1.46 3.67
N PHE A 147 -9.59 2.57 4.29
CA PHE A 147 -8.90 3.69 3.65
C PHE A 147 -9.69 4.29 2.49
N GLN A 148 -11.02 4.41 2.62
CA GLN A 148 -11.86 5.01 1.60
C GLN A 148 -12.06 6.51 1.82
N TYR A 149 -11.98 7.30 0.75
CA TYR A 149 -12.27 8.75 0.76
C TYR A 149 -13.33 9.13 -0.27
N ASP A 150 -14.07 10.20 0.02
CA ASP A 150 -15.01 10.82 -0.93
C ASP A 150 -14.24 11.62 -1.99
N VAL A 151 -14.42 11.27 -3.26
CA VAL A 151 -13.62 11.86 -4.35
C VAL A 151 -13.93 13.33 -4.57
N GLU A 152 -15.19 13.73 -4.44
CA GLU A 152 -15.61 15.12 -4.66
C GLU A 152 -15.18 16.03 -3.51
N ARG A 153 -15.19 15.50 -2.28
CA ARG A 153 -14.98 16.29 -1.06
C ARG A 153 -13.54 16.27 -0.54
N GLU A 154 -12.86 15.13 -0.67
CA GLU A 154 -11.61 14.88 0.06
C GLU A 154 -10.38 14.76 -0.87
N ALA A 155 -10.56 14.34 -2.13
CA ALA A 155 -9.43 14.04 -3.02
C ALA A 155 -8.45 15.20 -3.18
N ALA A 156 -8.96 16.40 -3.50
CA ALA A 156 -8.11 17.57 -3.73
C ALA A 156 -7.27 17.92 -2.49
N ARG A 157 -7.86 17.79 -1.30
CA ARG A 157 -7.15 18.02 -0.03
C ARG A 157 -6.11 16.94 0.21
N LEU A 158 -6.51 15.66 0.20
CA LEU A 158 -5.63 14.53 0.47
C LEU A 158 -4.39 14.55 -0.43
N TRP A 159 -4.59 14.72 -1.74
CA TRP A 159 -3.49 14.64 -2.70
C TRP A 159 -2.67 15.93 -2.77
N SER A 160 -3.12 17.04 -2.17
CA SER A 160 -2.30 18.24 -1.98
C SER A 160 -1.27 18.11 -0.86
N GLU A 161 -1.35 17.05 -0.04
CA GLU A 161 -0.39 16.78 1.04
C GLU A 161 0.89 16.07 0.54
N ILE A 162 0.94 15.68 -0.74
CA ILE A 162 2.15 15.14 -1.37
C ILE A 162 3.19 16.27 -1.46
N PRO A 163 4.41 16.09 -0.93
CA PRO A 163 5.47 17.10 -1.08
C PRO A 163 5.88 17.28 -2.54
N ASP A 164 6.07 18.53 -2.96
CA ASP A 164 6.52 18.89 -4.32
C ASP A 164 7.89 18.29 -4.69
N ASP A 165 8.70 17.94 -3.68
CA ASP A 165 10.02 17.34 -3.82
C ASP A 165 10.05 15.84 -3.50
N ALA A 166 8.89 15.17 -3.56
CA ALA A 166 8.84 13.71 -3.49
C ALA A 166 9.44 13.08 -4.77
N ASP A 167 10.43 12.20 -4.60
CA ASP A 167 11.02 11.45 -5.70
C ASP A 167 10.11 10.29 -6.15
N ILE A 168 9.41 9.66 -5.19
CA ILE A 168 8.50 8.54 -5.43
C ILE A 168 7.19 8.78 -4.69
N VAL A 169 6.08 8.57 -5.39
CA VAL A 169 4.73 8.49 -4.81
C VAL A 169 4.23 7.06 -4.94
N VAL A 170 3.87 6.45 -3.81
CA VAL A 170 3.25 5.13 -3.73
C VAL A 170 1.80 5.32 -3.30
N SER A 171 0.86 5.17 -4.23
CA SER A 171 -0.57 5.13 -3.94
C SER A 171 -1.10 3.73 -4.16
N HIS A 172 -2.07 3.30 -3.35
CA HIS A 172 -2.70 2.00 -3.54
C HIS A 172 -3.52 1.94 -4.83
N THR A 173 -4.27 3.01 -5.13
CA THR A 173 -5.07 3.11 -6.35
C THR A 173 -4.39 3.95 -7.43
N PRO A 174 -4.64 3.67 -8.72
CA PRO A 174 -4.05 4.42 -9.81
C PRO A 174 -4.50 5.88 -9.83
N ALA A 175 -3.63 6.74 -10.36
CA ALA A 175 -4.02 8.11 -10.70
C ALA A 175 -5.04 8.11 -11.85
N LYS A 176 -5.94 9.10 -11.84
CA LYS A 176 -6.96 9.29 -12.88
C LYS A 176 -6.32 9.37 -14.27
N GLY A 177 -6.81 8.54 -15.19
CA GLY A 177 -6.35 8.44 -16.58
C GLY A 177 -5.08 7.61 -16.78
N VAL A 178 -4.54 6.99 -15.73
CA VAL A 178 -3.32 6.16 -15.80
C VAL A 178 -3.64 4.76 -15.30
N CYS A 179 -3.84 3.81 -16.21
CA CYS A 179 -4.12 2.41 -15.89
C CYS A 179 -5.33 2.20 -14.94
N ASP A 180 -6.31 3.11 -14.98
CA ASP A 180 -7.49 3.14 -14.11
C ASP A 180 -8.78 2.55 -14.74
N ALA A 181 -8.67 2.02 -15.97
CA ALA A 181 -9.79 1.41 -16.67
C ALA A 181 -10.04 -0.04 -16.18
N THR A 182 -11.29 -0.36 -15.81
CA THR A 182 -11.69 -1.73 -15.44
C THR A 182 -12.64 -2.35 -16.48
N LYS A 183 -12.58 -3.69 -16.65
CA LYS A 183 -13.35 -4.43 -17.69
C LYS A 183 -14.87 -4.31 -17.57
N LEU A 184 -15.40 -3.84 -16.44
CA LEU A 184 -16.84 -3.70 -16.20
C LEU A 184 -17.46 -2.42 -16.77
N HIS A 185 -16.67 -1.49 -17.32
CA HIS A 185 -17.11 -0.11 -17.55
C HIS A 185 -16.96 0.41 -18.99
N SER A 186 -17.46 -0.33 -19.97
CA SER A 186 -17.68 0.24 -21.32
C SER A 186 -18.85 1.24 -21.41
N LYS A 187 -19.52 1.61 -20.31
CA LYS A 187 -20.73 2.47 -20.36
C LYS A 187 -20.91 3.55 -19.28
N ARG A 188 -19.96 3.82 -18.37
CA ARG A 188 -20.02 5.01 -17.48
C ARG A 188 -18.67 5.19 -16.77
N ASN A 189 -18.02 6.33 -17.01
CA ASN A 189 -16.89 6.81 -16.22
C ASN A 189 -17.38 7.08 -14.80
N LEU A 190 -17.07 6.17 -13.88
CA LEU A 190 -17.30 6.33 -12.44
C LEU A 190 -16.05 5.86 -11.69
N TYR A 191 -14.95 6.54 -11.96
CA TYR A 191 -13.78 6.65 -11.09
C TYR A 191 -13.26 8.07 -11.23
N THR A 192 -14.09 9.02 -10.82
CA THR A 192 -13.81 10.45 -10.72
C THR A 192 -14.64 11.04 -9.62
#